data_AF-A0A9D9L8L7-F1
#
_entry.id   AF-A0A9D9L8L7-F1
#
_cell.length_a   1.000
_cell.length_b   1.000
_cell.length_c   1.000
_cell.angle_alpha   90.00
_cell.angle_beta   90.00
_cell.angle_gamma   90.00
#
_symmetry.space_group_name_H-M   'P 1'
#
loop_
_entity.id
_entity.type
_entity.pdbx_description
1 polymer ?
#
loop_
_entity_poly.entity_id
_entity_poly.type
_entity_poly.pdbx_seq_one_letter_code
_entity_poly.pdbx_strand_id
1 'polypeptide(L)'
;MKRLLTALTLLCCFLLPSQAEEKPPCLFQFKADLLQLGPNGAVPTTIPASEYSALPANIRGKAALGPDPSLQVDGKTTSITVPVPPDFDPGKDMTFIITVKNTRTADDNYTGRLLEAYFFRTGQFLFCRVNHCFYFNLHDGKKWAGGFNSGEVFEPSDGPEDYHQLALTTHYHEDRSQGEKWVEVHFYRDGEDVGSQRAIGYNFLPSDAPLECGTGSKLGVVWNTGGFIADAQVYERILSEDEILALAKANPYLKGNSQEAITAARLAELDTLPGLAPERKRVLASLATLEQNDETWQQLRDAPDSLLFLDGGGALLCLQQTPDQARIVSWYDKQAQRELLKPASPMFSLRIREDGKEKQLTPLTRGAKSTFIRQPIQQDGAWKFAINTTWERNGAVITADTDYTLHGARLKYHTSAKVTGAETTVIAHIAQPDCHIQPLPGDDRLLVPRMSGVEHHHVSTSGFTYEDSYPHGNCCMQLGAYYNDETGLFWTTPEPDGILKRIKYLTSKRRISISFGWEAPWQIPAQKGTREFAPAAPAVLEIFQGDWFEVGQLYIRELY
;
A
#
# COMPACT_ATOMS: atom_id res chain seq x y z
N MET A 1 33.65 -57.37 -28.27
CA MET A 1 34.59 -56.50 -29.01
C MET A 1 33.80 -55.46 -29.82
N LYS A 2 33.88 -54.19 -29.40
CA LYS A 2 34.10 -52.98 -30.24
C LYS A 2 32.97 -52.62 -31.24
N ARG A 3 32.40 -51.41 -31.30
CA ARG A 3 32.83 -50.08 -30.85
C ARG A 3 31.73 -49.05 -31.24
N LEU A 4 31.67 -47.92 -30.52
CA LEU A 4 30.93 -46.65 -30.77
C LEU A 4 29.38 -46.75 -30.71
N LEU A 5 28.63 -46.13 -29.79
CA LEU A 5 28.80 -44.98 -28.90
C LEU A 5 29.39 -43.74 -29.58
N THR A 6 28.54 -43.00 -30.31
CA THR A 6 28.71 -41.57 -30.55
C THR A 6 27.33 -40.91 -30.54
N ALA A 7 27.25 -39.86 -29.74
CA ALA A 7 26.05 -39.17 -29.31
C ALA A 7 25.16 -38.69 -30.46
N LEU A 8 23.87 -38.99 -30.36
CA LEU A 8 22.81 -38.27 -31.04
C LEU A 8 21.88 -37.68 -29.98
N THR A 9 22.44 -36.79 -29.14
CA THR A 9 21.63 -35.84 -28.38
C THR A 9 21.10 -34.86 -29.41
N LEU A 10 19.86 -35.07 -29.85
CA LEU A 10 19.12 -34.08 -30.64
C LEU A 10 18.93 -32.85 -29.76
N LEU A 11 19.89 -31.94 -29.86
CA LEU A 11 19.81 -30.59 -29.36
C LEU A 11 18.85 -29.84 -30.29
N CYS A 12 17.55 -29.94 -30.02
CA CYS A 12 16.56 -28.98 -30.53
C CYS A 12 16.80 -27.63 -29.84
N CYS A 13 17.92 -26.99 -30.14
CA CYS A 13 18.03 -25.55 -30.02
C CYS A 13 17.12 -24.96 -31.10
N PHE A 14 15.86 -24.70 -30.74
CA PHE A 14 15.17 -23.58 -31.36
C PHE A 14 16.06 -22.36 -31.11
N LEU A 15 16.79 -21.96 -32.15
CA LEU A 15 17.18 -20.58 -32.35
C LEU A 15 15.87 -19.81 -32.48
N LEU A 16 15.24 -19.51 -31.33
CA LEU A 16 14.33 -18.39 -31.27
C LEU A 16 15.21 -17.21 -31.72
N PRO A 17 14.88 -16.50 -32.82
CA PRO A 17 15.49 -15.21 -33.03
C PRO A 17 15.33 -14.45 -31.72
N SER A 18 16.39 -13.81 -31.22
CA SER A 18 16.22 -12.81 -30.19
C SER A 18 15.18 -11.86 -30.74
N GLN A 19 13.93 -11.99 -30.31
CA GLN A 19 12.95 -10.96 -30.51
C GLN A 19 13.55 -9.83 -29.71
N ALA A 20 14.21 -8.91 -30.41
CA ALA A 20 14.43 -7.59 -29.86
C ALA A 20 13.04 -7.20 -29.38
N GLU A 21 12.86 -7.12 -28.06
CA GLU A 21 11.60 -6.72 -27.46
C GLU A 21 11.25 -5.39 -28.11
N GLU A 22 10.35 -5.44 -29.10
CA GLU A 22 9.87 -4.24 -29.76
C GLU A 22 9.18 -3.47 -28.66
N LYS A 23 9.81 -2.36 -28.26
CA LYS A 23 9.26 -1.53 -27.21
C LYS A 23 7.84 -1.14 -27.61
N PRO A 24 6.89 -1.21 -26.68
CA PRO A 24 5.51 -0.93 -27.01
C PRO A 24 5.39 0.48 -27.59
N PRO A 25 4.56 0.68 -28.63
CA PRO A 25 4.43 1.98 -29.29
C PRO A 25 3.97 3.03 -28.28
N CYS A 26 4.73 4.10 -28.17
CA CYS A 26 4.53 5.17 -27.21
C CYS A 26 4.04 6.43 -27.93
N LEU A 27 2.98 7.06 -27.43
CA LEU A 27 2.42 8.29 -27.98
C LEU A 27 3.33 9.49 -27.69
N PHE A 28 3.96 9.48 -26.53
CA PHE A 28 4.81 10.55 -26.05
C PHE A 28 5.91 9.95 -25.21
N GLN A 29 7.17 10.22 -25.56
CA GLN A 29 8.30 9.93 -24.70
C GLN A 29 9.18 11.17 -24.55
N PHE A 30 9.44 11.53 -23.31
CA PHE A 30 10.38 12.55 -22.93
C PHE A 30 11.51 11.88 -22.16
N LYS A 31 12.73 11.93 -22.71
CA LYS A 31 13.94 11.52 -21.98
C LYS A 31 14.92 12.66 -21.91
N ALA A 32 15.42 12.92 -20.71
CA ALA A 32 16.24 14.09 -20.47
C ALA A 32 17.66 14.00 -21.05
N ASP A 33 18.21 12.80 -21.25
CA ASP A 33 19.48 12.54 -21.96
C ASP A 33 19.44 12.94 -23.45
N LEU A 34 18.24 13.09 -24.02
CA LEU A 34 18.04 13.47 -25.42
C LEU A 34 17.76 14.97 -25.61
N LEU A 35 17.76 15.77 -24.53
CA LEU A 35 17.43 17.19 -24.61
C LEU A 35 18.66 18.06 -24.91
N GLN A 36 18.51 18.98 -25.85
CA GLN A 36 19.35 20.16 -25.95
C GLN A 36 18.51 21.38 -25.57
N LEU A 37 18.82 22.05 -24.45
CA LEU A 37 18.12 23.28 -24.08
C LEU A 37 18.56 24.40 -25.03
N GLY A 38 17.62 24.90 -25.83
CA GLY A 38 17.83 26.08 -26.66
C GLY A 38 17.92 27.38 -25.84
N PRO A 39 18.39 28.48 -26.44
CA PRO A 39 18.66 29.75 -25.75
C PRO A 39 17.45 30.40 -25.04
N ASN A 40 16.22 29.94 -25.32
CA ASN A 40 14.99 30.40 -24.66
C ASN A 40 14.34 29.34 -23.75
N GLY A 41 15.05 28.25 -23.42
CA GLY A 41 14.49 27.10 -22.69
C GLY A 41 13.62 26.18 -23.56
N ALA A 42 13.48 26.47 -24.85
CA ALA A 42 12.82 25.58 -25.81
C ALA A 42 13.72 24.37 -26.09
N VAL A 43 13.16 23.16 -26.04
CA VAL A 43 13.84 21.93 -26.45
C VAL A 43 13.44 21.63 -27.90
N PRO A 44 14.34 21.73 -28.88
CA PRO A 44 14.09 21.16 -30.18
C PRO A 44 14.11 19.63 -30.07
N THR A 45 13.02 18.96 -30.45
CA THR A 45 13.01 17.50 -30.59
C THR A 45 13.94 17.11 -31.73
N THR A 46 15.14 16.61 -31.41
CA THR A 46 16.08 16.03 -32.39
C THR A 46 16.01 14.50 -32.44
N ILE A 47 14.85 13.91 -32.09
CA ILE A 47 14.63 12.48 -32.25
C ILE A 47 14.04 12.26 -33.65
N PRO A 48 14.70 11.49 -34.55
CA PRO A 48 14.15 11.20 -35.87
C PRO A 48 12.80 10.49 -35.73
N ALA A 49 11.79 10.99 -36.44
CA ALA A 49 10.38 10.54 -36.38
C ALA A 49 10.15 9.07 -36.77
N SER A 50 11.19 8.34 -37.15
CA SER A 50 11.12 6.96 -37.64
C SER A 50 11.10 5.90 -36.54
N GLU A 51 11.42 6.22 -35.29
CA GLU A 51 11.48 5.22 -34.20
C GLU A 51 10.44 5.43 -33.10
N TYR A 52 9.90 6.64 -32.93
CA TYR A 52 8.83 6.94 -32.00
C TYR A 52 8.03 8.12 -32.55
N SER A 53 6.71 8.11 -32.43
CA SER A 53 5.85 9.28 -32.63
C SER A 53 6.06 10.31 -31.51
N ALA A 54 7.29 10.78 -31.32
CA ALA A 54 7.65 11.72 -30.26
C ALA A 54 7.05 13.10 -30.54
N LEU A 55 5.94 13.41 -29.88
CA LEU A 55 5.32 14.74 -29.93
C LEU A 55 6.28 15.77 -29.30
N PRO A 56 6.49 16.95 -29.92
CA PRO A 56 7.39 17.96 -29.39
C PRO A 56 6.88 18.52 -28.06
N ALA A 57 7.69 18.43 -27.00
CA ALA A 57 7.38 19.05 -25.71
C ALA A 57 7.86 20.51 -25.68
N ASN A 58 6.99 21.41 -25.22
CA ASN A 58 7.32 22.81 -24.97
C ASN A 58 7.61 23.01 -23.48
N ILE A 59 8.86 23.33 -23.16
CA ILE A 59 9.29 23.67 -21.79
C ILE A 59 9.33 25.19 -21.63
N ARG A 60 8.76 25.69 -20.54
CA ARG A 60 8.83 27.10 -20.13
C ARG A 60 9.27 27.19 -18.68
N GLY A 61 9.80 28.35 -18.26
CA GLY A 61 10.20 28.60 -16.88
C GLY A 61 11.69 28.32 -16.61
N LYS A 62 12.04 28.17 -15.33
CA LYS A 62 13.42 27.92 -14.88
C LYS A 62 13.76 26.44 -14.89
N ALA A 63 13.77 25.84 -16.09
CA ALA A 63 14.24 24.48 -16.28
C ALA A 63 15.77 24.44 -16.45
N ALA A 64 16.40 23.41 -15.91
CA ALA A 64 17.83 23.14 -16.10
C ALA A 64 18.06 21.64 -16.27
N LEU A 65 19.22 21.24 -16.81
CA LEU A 65 19.63 19.83 -16.75
C LEU A 65 20.22 19.54 -15.37
N GLY A 66 19.81 18.41 -14.79
CA GLY A 66 20.35 17.90 -13.53
C GLY A 66 21.76 17.31 -13.67
N PRO A 67 22.35 16.85 -12.55
CA PRO A 67 23.65 16.18 -12.55
C PRO A 67 23.60 14.81 -13.24
N ASP A 68 22.47 14.13 -13.15
CA ASP A 68 22.12 12.97 -13.95
C ASP A 68 21.35 13.43 -15.19
N PRO A 69 21.23 12.62 -16.26
CA PRO A 69 20.47 12.97 -17.46
C PRO A 69 18.97 13.11 -17.14
N SER A 70 18.60 14.25 -16.59
CA SER A 70 17.32 14.51 -15.93
C SER A 70 17.00 16.00 -16.07
N LEU A 71 15.73 16.35 -16.16
CA LEU A 71 15.30 17.73 -16.22
C LEU A 71 14.96 18.22 -14.81
N GLN A 72 15.71 19.20 -14.33
CA GLN A 72 15.39 19.91 -13.10
C GLN A 72 14.19 20.82 -13.32
N VAL A 73 13.16 20.64 -12.49
CA VAL A 73 11.94 21.44 -12.42
C VAL A 73 11.89 22.18 -11.08
N ASP A 74 11.59 23.48 -11.11
CA ASP A 74 11.72 24.35 -9.93
C ASP A 74 10.49 24.33 -8.99
N GLY A 75 9.45 23.57 -9.34
CA GLY A 75 8.19 23.51 -8.59
C GLY A 75 7.43 24.84 -8.54
N LYS A 76 7.74 25.81 -9.41
CA LYS A 76 7.14 27.16 -9.36
C LYS A 76 6.80 27.70 -10.73
N THR A 77 7.78 27.75 -11.63
CA THR A 77 7.66 28.39 -12.93
C THR A 77 7.84 27.41 -14.09
N THR A 78 8.51 26.28 -13.84
CA THR A 78 8.73 25.27 -14.87
C THR A 78 7.41 24.64 -15.28
N SER A 79 7.16 24.57 -16.59
CA SER A 79 6.01 23.87 -17.17
C SER A 79 6.41 23.12 -18.43
N ILE A 80 5.95 21.89 -18.56
CA ILE A 80 6.16 21.03 -19.73
C ILE A 80 4.80 20.77 -20.36
N THR A 81 4.63 21.18 -21.61
CA THR A 81 3.37 21.01 -22.35
C THR A 81 3.60 20.19 -23.61
N VAL A 82 2.75 19.21 -23.85
CA VAL A 82 2.81 18.31 -24.99
C VAL A 82 1.54 18.52 -25.81
N PRO A 83 1.64 18.98 -27.07
CA PRO A 83 0.51 18.98 -27.99
C PRO A 83 0.09 17.52 -28.22
N VAL A 84 -1.17 17.22 -27.95
CA VAL A 84 -1.74 15.87 -28.15
C VAL A 84 -2.60 15.84 -29.41
N PRO A 85 -2.71 14.68 -30.09
CA PRO A 85 -3.62 14.53 -31.21
C PRO A 85 -5.08 14.86 -30.85
N PRO A 86 -5.92 15.28 -31.83
CA PRO A 86 -7.34 15.58 -31.58
C PRO A 86 -8.15 14.40 -31.02
N ASP A 87 -7.71 13.18 -31.27
CA ASP A 87 -8.33 11.93 -30.81
C ASP A 87 -7.77 11.40 -29.49
N PHE A 88 -6.79 12.09 -28.90
CA PHE A 88 -6.27 11.78 -27.57
C PHE A 88 -7.36 11.98 -26.52
N ASP A 89 -7.83 10.85 -25.97
CA ASP A 89 -8.94 10.79 -25.04
C ASP A 89 -8.56 9.97 -23.79
N PRO A 90 -8.26 10.63 -22.65
CA PRO A 90 -7.93 9.94 -21.40
C PRO A 90 -9.12 9.19 -20.80
N GLY A 91 -10.32 9.32 -21.38
CA GLY A 91 -11.47 8.48 -21.09
C GLY A 91 -11.47 7.13 -21.78
N LYS A 92 -10.42 6.79 -22.50
CA LYS A 92 -10.15 5.46 -23.02
C LYS A 92 -9.01 4.80 -22.25
N ASP A 93 -8.65 3.61 -22.70
CA ASP A 93 -7.55 2.83 -22.19
C ASP A 93 -6.23 3.57 -22.39
N MET A 94 -5.59 3.97 -21.29
CA MET A 94 -4.32 4.68 -21.32
C MET A 94 -3.40 4.26 -20.19
N THR A 95 -2.09 4.44 -20.41
CA THR A 95 -1.06 4.31 -19.38
C THR A 95 -0.17 5.54 -19.38
N PHE A 96 -0.01 6.18 -18.23
CA PHE A 96 0.88 7.30 -17.99
C PHE A 96 2.02 6.81 -17.11
N ILE A 97 3.27 7.08 -17.47
CA ILE A 97 4.45 6.71 -16.69
C ILE A 97 5.35 7.92 -16.56
N ILE A 98 5.87 8.19 -15.36
CA ILE A 98 6.86 9.23 -15.14
C ILE A 98 7.94 8.74 -14.18
N THR A 99 9.20 9.03 -14.46
CA THR A 99 10.30 8.76 -13.54
C THR A 99 10.77 10.08 -12.95
N VAL A 100 10.55 10.23 -11.64
CA VAL A 100 10.79 11.48 -10.91
C VAL A 100 11.65 11.26 -9.69
N LYS A 101 12.45 12.26 -9.36
CA LYS A 101 13.09 12.42 -8.05
C LYS A 101 12.57 13.72 -7.46
N ASN A 102 11.66 13.61 -6.50
CA ASN A 102 10.99 14.78 -5.95
C ASN A 102 11.89 15.45 -4.91
N THR A 103 12.22 16.72 -5.12
CA THR A 103 12.81 17.55 -4.07
C THR A 103 11.67 18.32 -3.44
N ARG A 104 11.45 18.14 -2.14
CA ARG A 104 10.33 18.75 -1.41
C ARG A 104 10.14 20.22 -1.83
N THR A 105 9.02 20.50 -2.50
CA THR A 105 8.58 21.86 -2.77
C THR A 105 8.07 22.49 -1.47
N ALA A 106 8.02 23.83 -1.40
CA ALA A 106 7.43 24.50 -0.26
C ALA A 106 5.97 24.04 -0.12
N ASP A 107 5.57 23.59 1.08
CA ASP A 107 4.20 23.17 1.36
C ASP A 107 3.21 24.26 0.91
N ASP A 108 2.01 23.88 0.46
CA ASP A 108 0.96 24.86 0.19
C ASP A 108 0.71 25.68 1.46
N ASN A 109 1.00 26.98 1.40
CA ASN A 109 0.89 27.90 2.53
C ASN A 109 -0.53 27.96 3.12
N TYR A 110 -1.56 27.53 2.37
CA TYR A 110 -2.95 27.52 2.83
C TYR A 110 -3.38 26.22 3.51
N THR A 111 -2.91 25.07 3.01
CA THR A 111 -3.37 23.76 3.49
C THR A 111 -2.31 22.96 4.26
N GLY A 112 -1.04 23.37 4.19
CA GLY A 112 0.10 22.63 4.74
C GLY A 112 0.33 21.29 4.05
N ARG A 113 -0.20 21.10 2.84
CA ARG A 113 -0.12 19.85 2.07
C ARG A 113 0.98 19.95 1.02
N LEU A 114 1.63 18.83 0.77
CA LEU A 114 2.49 18.64 -0.40
C LEU A 114 1.60 18.26 -1.59
N LEU A 115 1.67 19.03 -2.68
CA LEU A 115 0.89 18.83 -3.90
C LEU A 115 1.84 18.83 -5.10
N GLU A 116 1.91 17.72 -5.84
CA GLU A 116 2.88 17.56 -6.95
C GLU A 116 2.17 16.95 -8.17
N ALA A 117 1.83 17.76 -9.17
CA ALA A 117 1.20 17.25 -10.40
C ALA A 117 2.21 16.54 -11.29
N TYR A 118 1.90 15.29 -11.65
CA TYR A 118 2.69 14.49 -12.57
C TYR A 118 2.18 14.63 -14.00
N PHE A 119 0.88 14.38 -14.20
CA PHE A 119 0.20 14.60 -15.46
C PHE A 119 -1.09 15.38 -15.22
N PHE A 120 -1.37 16.34 -16.09
CA PHE A 120 -2.55 17.18 -15.98
C PHE A 120 -3.07 17.55 -17.36
N ARG A 121 -4.39 17.49 -17.54
CA ARG A 121 -5.04 18.06 -18.72
C ARG A 121 -6.23 18.88 -18.27
N THR A 122 -6.15 20.18 -18.52
CA THR A 122 -7.16 21.15 -18.06
C THR A 122 -8.56 20.72 -18.47
N GLY A 123 -9.46 20.65 -17.49
CA GLY A 123 -10.86 20.31 -17.71
C GLY A 123 -11.15 18.83 -17.92
N GLN A 124 -10.15 17.94 -17.79
CA GLN A 124 -10.30 16.49 -17.96
C GLN A 124 -9.81 15.70 -16.74
N PHE A 125 -8.51 15.74 -16.44
CA PHE A 125 -7.97 14.94 -15.34
C PHE A 125 -6.73 15.56 -14.70
N LEU A 126 -6.42 15.05 -13.52
CA LEU A 126 -5.21 15.32 -12.77
C LEU A 126 -4.68 13.99 -12.21
N PHE A 127 -3.40 13.69 -12.45
CA PHE A 127 -2.65 12.66 -11.74
C PHE A 127 -1.51 13.33 -10.99
N CYS A 128 -1.50 13.21 -9.67
CA CYS A 128 -0.56 13.89 -8.81
C CYS A 128 -0.26 13.09 -7.54
N ARG A 129 0.61 13.64 -6.70
CA ARG A 129 0.78 13.23 -5.31
C ARG A 129 0.18 14.27 -4.39
N VAL A 130 -0.52 13.78 -3.37
CA VAL A 130 -1.02 14.58 -2.24
C VAL A 130 -0.46 13.95 -0.97
N ASN A 131 0.47 14.64 -0.31
CA ASN A 131 1.20 14.14 0.85
C ASN A 131 1.89 12.78 0.57
N HIS A 132 1.38 11.69 1.15
CA HIS A 132 1.92 10.34 1.05
C HIS A 132 1.14 9.44 0.09
N CYS A 133 0.17 9.99 -0.64
CA CYS A 133 -0.74 9.25 -1.51
C CYS A 133 -0.58 9.70 -2.96
N PHE A 134 -0.76 8.77 -3.90
CA PHE A 134 -1.21 9.14 -5.22
C PHE A 134 -2.61 9.71 -5.14
N TYR A 135 -2.86 10.71 -5.96
CA TYR A 135 -4.17 11.29 -6.17
C TYR A 135 -4.47 11.35 -7.66
N PHE A 136 -5.66 10.93 -8.02
CA PHE A 136 -6.19 11.17 -9.35
C PHE A 136 -7.52 11.88 -9.23
N ASN A 137 -7.86 12.75 -10.17
CA ASN A 137 -9.19 13.33 -10.20
C ASN A 137 -9.70 13.50 -11.63
N LEU A 138 -10.99 13.23 -11.82
CA LEU A 138 -11.73 13.49 -13.04
C LEU A 138 -12.48 14.82 -12.95
N HIS A 139 -12.47 15.54 -14.05
CA HIS A 139 -13.27 16.75 -14.23
C HIS A 139 -14.47 16.44 -15.12
N ASP A 140 -15.69 16.68 -14.61
CA ASP A 140 -16.94 16.38 -15.30
C ASP A 140 -17.38 17.46 -16.31
N GLY A 141 -16.50 18.44 -16.55
CA GLY A 141 -16.76 19.64 -17.36
C GLY A 141 -17.23 20.86 -16.57
N LYS A 142 -17.73 20.67 -15.35
CA LYS A 142 -18.18 21.76 -14.48
C LYS A 142 -17.32 21.87 -13.23
N LYS A 143 -16.93 20.72 -12.66
CA LYS A 143 -16.14 20.63 -11.44
C LYS A 143 -15.27 19.38 -11.44
N TRP A 144 -14.26 19.40 -10.58
CA TRP A 144 -13.55 18.21 -10.15
C TRP A 144 -14.51 17.33 -9.33
N ALA A 145 -14.72 16.10 -9.77
CA ALA A 145 -15.86 15.30 -9.31
C ALA A 145 -15.51 13.85 -8.97
N GLY A 146 -14.37 13.31 -9.44
CA GLY A 146 -13.99 11.92 -9.24
C GLY A 146 -12.61 11.79 -8.60
N GLY A 147 -12.45 12.25 -7.36
CA GLY A 147 -11.18 12.21 -6.64
C GLY A 147 -10.88 10.83 -6.08
N PHE A 148 -9.72 10.27 -6.44
CA PHE A 148 -9.18 9.01 -5.97
C PHE A 148 -7.91 9.27 -5.18
N ASN A 149 -7.73 8.54 -4.08
CA ASN A 149 -6.45 8.49 -3.40
C ASN A 149 -6.03 7.04 -3.31
N SER A 150 -4.78 6.76 -3.63
CA SER A 150 -4.17 5.52 -3.14
C SER A 150 -4.10 5.57 -1.61
N GLY A 151 -3.81 4.42 -0.98
CA GLY A 151 -3.29 4.44 0.39
C GLY A 151 -1.99 5.25 0.50
N GLU A 152 -1.39 5.27 1.69
CA GLU A 152 -0.02 5.78 1.83
C GLU A 152 0.93 4.88 1.03
N VAL A 153 1.50 5.46 -0.04
CA VAL A 153 2.41 4.82 -1.00
C VAL A 153 3.82 5.38 -0.87
N PHE A 154 3.91 6.65 -0.50
CA PHE A 154 5.18 7.34 -0.32
C PHE A 154 5.55 7.38 1.15
N GLU A 155 6.68 6.80 1.51
CA GLU A 155 7.16 6.81 2.87
C GLU A 155 7.76 8.18 3.22
N PRO A 156 7.72 8.61 4.49
CA PRO A 156 8.48 9.78 4.94
C PRO A 156 10.00 9.65 4.70
N SER A 157 10.49 8.40 4.62
CA SER A 157 11.85 7.99 4.31
C SER A 157 12.19 7.99 2.82
N ASP A 158 11.22 8.17 1.92
CA ASP A 158 11.48 8.40 0.50
C ASP A 158 12.24 9.72 0.38
N GLY A 159 13.56 9.61 0.50
CA GLY A 159 14.45 10.75 0.57
C GLY A 159 14.43 11.54 -0.74
N PRO A 160 14.86 12.81 -0.73
CA PRO A 160 14.96 13.62 -1.94
C PRO A 160 16.00 13.11 -2.96
N GLU A 161 16.69 12.00 -2.66
CA GLU A 161 17.83 11.48 -3.40
C GLU A 161 17.48 10.33 -4.36
N ASP A 162 16.34 9.65 -4.16
CA ASP A 162 15.99 8.48 -4.96
C ASP A 162 14.95 8.81 -6.06
N TYR A 163 15.12 8.17 -7.21
CA TYR A 163 14.14 8.21 -8.29
C TYR A 163 13.08 7.15 -8.07
N HIS A 164 11.85 7.49 -8.43
CA HIS A 164 10.73 6.56 -8.51
C HIS A 164 10.08 6.62 -9.89
N GLN A 165 9.70 5.47 -10.41
CA GLN A 165 8.82 5.37 -11.56
C GLN A 165 7.38 5.29 -11.05
N LEU A 166 6.57 6.27 -11.42
CA LEU A 166 5.18 6.37 -11.05
C LEU A 166 4.36 6.10 -12.30
N ALA A 167 3.41 5.18 -12.24
CA ALA A 167 2.51 4.94 -13.35
C ALA A 167 1.04 4.96 -12.94
N LEU A 168 0.19 5.25 -13.92
CA LEU A 168 -1.26 5.28 -13.82
C LEU A 168 -1.82 4.58 -15.05
N THR A 169 -2.70 3.60 -14.88
CA THR A 169 -3.54 3.13 -15.97
C THR A 169 -4.98 3.60 -15.76
N THR A 170 -5.67 3.90 -16.86
CA THR A 170 -7.10 4.20 -16.88
C THR A 170 -7.78 3.22 -17.81
N HIS A 171 -8.81 2.53 -17.33
CA HIS A 171 -9.62 1.57 -18.10
C HIS A 171 -11.07 2.03 -18.10
N TYR A 172 -11.67 2.18 -19.27
CA TYR A 172 -13.08 2.52 -19.39
C TYR A 172 -13.94 1.27 -19.56
N HIS A 173 -15.01 1.21 -18.77
CA HIS A 173 -15.95 0.11 -18.82
C HIS A 173 -17.38 0.61 -19.04
N GLU A 174 -18.13 -0.16 -19.84
CA GLU A 174 -19.56 0.02 -20.08
C GLU A 174 -20.28 -1.32 -19.91
N ASP A 175 -21.02 -1.48 -18.81
CA ASP A 175 -21.96 -2.58 -18.66
C ASP A 175 -23.34 -2.13 -19.17
N ARG A 176 -23.62 -2.46 -20.43
CA ARG A 176 -24.88 -2.13 -21.09
C ARG A 176 -26.10 -2.79 -20.46
N SER A 177 -25.92 -3.93 -19.79
CA SER A 177 -27.03 -4.65 -19.16
C SER A 177 -27.51 -3.97 -17.88
N GLN A 178 -26.60 -3.32 -17.16
CA GLN A 178 -26.89 -2.56 -15.93
C GLN A 178 -27.00 -1.05 -16.18
N GLY A 179 -26.68 -0.57 -17.39
CA GLY A 179 -26.61 0.86 -17.69
C GLY A 179 -25.49 1.57 -16.95
N GLU A 180 -24.48 0.83 -16.48
CA GLU A 180 -23.36 1.37 -15.70
C GLU A 180 -22.18 1.69 -16.61
N LYS A 181 -21.59 2.87 -16.38
CA LYS A 181 -20.33 3.30 -16.97
C LYS A 181 -19.38 3.64 -15.85
N TRP A 182 -18.14 3.20 -15.94
CA TRP A 182 -17.13 3.57 -14.97
C TRP A 182 -15.74 3.66 -15.58
N VAL A 183 -14.90 4.43 -14.89
CA VAL A 183 -13.47 4.46 -15.13
C VAL A 183 -12.82 3.72 -13.96
N GLU A 184 -11.99 2.75 -14.27
CA GLU A 184 -11.12 2.09 -13.32
C GLU A 184 -9.71 2.65 -13.46
N VAL A 185 -9.09 2.96 -12.34
CA VAL A 185 -7.77 3.58 -12.29
C VAL A 185 -6.88 2.69 -11.45
N HIS A 186 -5.68 2.36 -11.94
CA HIS A 186 -4.65 1.66 -11.18
C HIS A 186 -3.41 2.52 -11.05
N PHE A 187 -2.80 2.51 -9.88
CA PHE A 187 -1.58 3.24 -9.57
C PHE A 187 -0.42 2.27 -9.41
N TYR A 188 0.74 2.61 -9.95
CA TYR A 188 1.95 1.83 -9.80
C TYR A 188 3.10 2.69 -9.30
N ARG A 189 3.94 2.12 -8.46
CA ARG A 189 5.22 2.69 -8.03
C ARG A 189 6.32 1.66 -8.22
N ASP A 190 7.34 2.03 -8.97
CA ASP A 190 8.53 1.23 -9.26
C ASP A 190 8.19 -0.14 -9.85
N GLY A 191 7.17 -0.17 -10.71
CA GLY A 191 6.67 -1.39 -11.34
C GLY A 191 5.62 -2.15 -10.53
N GLU A 192 5.43 -1.82 -9.25
CA GLU A 192 4.49 -2.49 -8.36
C GLU A 192 3.15 -1.75 -8.33
N ASP A 193 2.04 -2.45 -8.46
CA ASP A 193 0.72 -1.88 -8.22
C ASP A 193 0.53 -1.57 -6.74
N VAL A 194 0.07 -0.36 -6.46
CA VAL A 194 -0.10 0.18 -5.12
C VAL A 194 -1.54 0.57 -4.80
N GLY A 195 -2.47 0.32 -5.73
CA GLY A 195 -3.89 0.43 -5.49
C GLY A 195 -4.68 0.79 -6.74
N SER A 196 -5.97 0.49 -6.68
CA SER A 196 -6.92 0.80 -7.72
C SER A 196 -8.18 1.47 -7.16
N GLN A 197 -8.91 2.18 -8.01
CA GLN A 197 -10.22 2.72 -7.65
C GLN A 197 -11.16 2.80 -8.86
N ARG A 198 -12.45 2.58 -8.59
CA ARG A 198 -13.53 2.64 -9.59
C ARG A 198 -14.37 3.91 -9.42
N ALA A 199 -14.68 4.56 -10.54
CA ALA A 199 -15.45 5.78 -10.62
C ALA A 199 -16.72 5.59 -11.45
N ILE A 200 -17.87 5.37 -10.79
CA ILE A 200 -19.13 5.13 -11.48
C ILE A 200 -19.79 6.45 -11.88
N GLY A 201 -20.28 6.54 -13.12
CA GLY A 201 -21.07 7.67 -13.60
C GLY A 201 -20.27 8.89 -14.06
N TYR A 202 -18.95 8.73 -14.26
CA TYR A 202 -18.09 9.78 -14.78
C TYR A 202 -17.77 9.54 -16.25
N ASN A 203 -17.78 10.62 -17.04
CA ASN A 203 -17.32 10.64 -18.43
C ASN A 203 -16.28 11.74 -18.56
N PHE A 204 -15.21 11.48 -19.33
CA PHE A 204 -14.28 12.51 -19.72
C PHE A 204 -14.95 13.41 -20.77
N LEU A 205 -14.96 14.71 -20.53
CA LEU A 205 -15.37 15.64 -21.57
C LEU A 205 -14.19 15.91 -22.51
N PRO A 206 -14.42 16.12 -23.82
CA PRO A 206 -13.39 16.58 -24.73
C PRO A 206 -12.72 17.86 -24.24
N SER A 207 -11.41 17.98 -24.45
CA SER A 207 -10.63 19.18 -24.12
C SER A 207 -9.55 19.40 -25.16
N ASP A 208 -9.45 20.62 -25.69
CA ASP A 208 -8.38 21.01 -26.62
C ASP A 208 -7.09 21.41 -25.88
N ALA A 209 -7.08 21.30 -24.54
CA ALA A 209 -5.90 21.62 -23.75
C ALA A 209 -4.76 20.63 -24.04
N PRO A 210 -3.50 21.11 -24.09
CA PRO A 210 -2.36 20.21 -24.17
C PRO A 210 -2.25 19.35 -22.90
N LEU A 211 -1.50 18.25 -23.00
CA LEU A 211 -1.09 17.50 -21.83
C LEU A 211 0.04 18.25 -21.12
N GLU A 212 -0.11 18.49 -19.83
CA GLU A 212 0.92 19.06 -18.97
C GLU A 212 1.62 17.95 -18.18
N CYS A 213 2.95 18.03 -18.09
CA CYS A 213 3.79 17.13 -17.31
C CYS A 213 4.55 17.93 -16.24
N GLY A 214 4.50 17.49 -14.98
CA GLY A 214 5.15 18.17 -13.86
C GLY A 214 4.49 19.48 -13.42
N THR A 215 3.29 19.83 -13.92
CA THR A 215 2.64 21.13 -13.71
C THR A 215 1.12 21.03 -13.77
N GLY A 216 0.44 21.82 -12.93
CA GLY A 216 -1.01 22.00 -12.95
C GLY A 216 -1.38 23.46 -13.19
N SER A 217 -1.14 24.00 -14.39
CA SER A 217 -1.12 25.45 -14.65
C SER A 217 -2.40 26.21 -14.30
N LYS A 218 -3.55 25.52 -14.33
CA LYS A 218 -4.88 26.08 -14.00
C LYS A 218 -5.34 25.83 -12.57
N LEU A 219 -4.57 25.08 -11.78
CA LEU A 219 -4.86 24.79 -10.38
C LEU A 219 -4.08 25.70 -9.41
N GLY A 220 -3.13 26.47 -9.93
CA GLY A 220 -2.25 27.37 -9.17
C GLY A 220 -0.85 26.80 -8.99
N VAL A 221 0.11 27.67 -8.66
CA VAL A 221 1.54 27.33 -8.56
C VAL A 221 1.88 26.24 -7.54
N VAL A 222 0.99 25.98 -6.59
CA VAL A 222 1.18 24.95 -5.55
C VAL A 222 1.08 23.53 -6.10
N TRP A 223 0.60 23.34 -7.34
CA TRP A 223 0.48 22.01 -7.96
C TRP A 223 1.67 21.64 -8.86
N ASN A 224 2.76 22.38 -8.78
CA ASN A 224 3.94 22.13 -9.63
C ASN A 224 4.89 21.16 -8.94
N THR A 225 5.38 20.17 -9.69
CA THR A 225 6.38 19.23 -9.20
C THR A 225 7.75 19.92 -9.13
N GLY A 226 8.44 19.77 -8.02
CA GLY A 226 9.83 20.21 -7.85
C GLY A 226 10.78 19.03 -7.76
N GLY A 227 11.97 19.17 -8.33
CA GLY A 227 12.98 18.12 -8.35
C GLY A 227 13.43 17.81 -9.76
N PHE A 228 13.45 16.53 -10.11
CA PHE A 228 13.98 16.05 -11.38
C PHE A 228 13.02 15.10 -12.07
N ILE A 229 12.82 15.27 -13.38
CA ILE A 229 12.08 14.35 -14.24
C ILE A 229 13.09 13.70 -15.19
N ALA A 230 13.31 12.40 -15.04
CA ALA A 230 14.24 11.64 -15.89
C ALA A 230 13.55 11.15 -17.17
N ASP A 231 12.32 10.66 -17.04
CA ASP A 231 11.53 10.08 -18.13
C ASP A 231 10.04 10.37 -17.94
N ALA A 232 9.30 10.54 -19.04
CA ALA A 232 7.84 10.61 -19.02
C ALA A 232 7.28 9.99 -20.29
N GLN A 233 6.33 9.05 -20.14
CA GLN A 233 5.79 8.23 -21.22
C GLN A 233 4.26 8.15 -21.15
N VAL A 234 3.60 8.15 -22.30
CA VAL A 234 2.14 7.92 -22.40
C VAL A 234 1.84 6.90 -23.50
N TYR A 235 1.01 5.92 -23.17
CA TYR A 235 0.55 4.86 -24.07
C TYR A 235 -0.97 4.97 -24.25
N GLU A 236 -1.46 4.88 -25.49
CA GLU A 236 -2.89 4.82 -25.82
C GLU A 236 -3.45 3.40 -25.70
N ARG A 237 -3.03 2.71 -24.63
CA ARG A 237 -3.53 1.41 -24.20
C ARG A 237 -3.18 1.19 -22.74
N ILE A 238 -3.83 0.21 -22.13
CA ILE A 238 -3.39 -0.33 -20.85
C ILE A 238 -2.16 -1.20 -21.11
N LEU A 239 -1.05 -0.86 -20.44
CA LEU A 239 0.07 -1.78 -20.30
C LEU A 239 -0.28 -2.82 -19.25
N SER A 240 0.12 -4.07 -19.47
CA SER A 240 0.01 -5.09 -18.44
C SER A 240 0.95 -4.75 -17.27
N GLU A 241 0.67 -5.35 -16.12
CA GLU A 241 1.52 -5.21 -14.94
C GLU A 241 2.96 -5.67 -15.20
N ASP A 242 3.12 -6.77 -15.93
CA ASP A 242 4.42 -7.29 -16.34
C ASP A 242 5.17 -6.30 -17.25
N GLU A 243 4.45 -5.63 -18.16
CA GLU A 243 5.04 -4.59 -19.00
C GLU A 243 5.49 -3.38 -18.16
N ILE A 244 4.68 -2.92 -17.22
CA ILE A 244 5.02 -1.81 -16.32
C ILE A 244 6.21 -2.19 -15.43
N LEU A 245 6.22 -3.41 -14.89
CA LEU A 245 7.34 -3.92 -14.08
C LEU A 245 8.62 -4.09 -14.92
N ALA A 246 8.52 -4.57 -16.15
CA ALA A 246 9.66 -4.66 -17.05
C ALA A 246 10.23 -3.28 -17.37
N LEU A 247 9.37 -2.27 -17.61
CA LEU A 247 9.77 -0.88 -17.80
C LEU A 247 10.44 -0.30 -16.55
N ALA A 248 9.98 -0.65 -15.34
CA ALA A 248 10.62 -0.25 -14.10
C ALA A 248 12.00 -0.91 -13.95
N LYS A 249 12.10 -2.23 -14.15
CA LYS A 249 13.37 -2.97 -14.04
C LYS A 249 14.41 -2.53 -15.07
N ALA A 250 13.97 -2.13 -16.26
CA ALA A 250 14.83 -1.61 -17.32
C ALA A 250 15.25 -0.14 -17.09
N ASN A 251 14.70 0.53 -16.07
CA ASN A 251 14.95 1.93 -15.80
C ASN A 251 16.26 2.12 -15.03
N PRO A 252 17.30 2.76 -15.62
CA PRO A 252 18.61 2.87 -14.99
C PRO A 252 18.63 3.78 -13.75
N TYR A 253 17.57 4.57 -13.52
CA TYR A 253 17.45 5.45 -12.36
C TYR A 253 16.93 4.72 -11.11
N LEU A 254 16.29 3.55 -11.26
CA LEU A 254 15.78 2.78 -10.13
C LEU A 254 16.87 1.84 -9.60
N LYS A 255 17.23 1.98 -8.33
CA LYS A 255 18.15 1.04 -7.66
C LYS A 255 17.39 -0.29 -7.44
N GLY A 256 17.99 -1.40 -7.87
CA GLY A 256 17.30 -2.67 -8.14
C GLY A 256 16.44 -3.23 -6.99
N ASN A 257 15.12 -3.17 -7.17
CA ASN A 257 14.15 -4.01 -6.46
C ASN A 257 14.07 -5.39 -7.15
N SER A 258 14.86 -6.36 -6.69
CA SER A 258 14.65 -7.77 -7.05
C SER A 258 14.49 -8.63 -5.80
N GLN A 259 13.24 -8.83 -5.38
CA GLN A 259 12.85 -9.57 -4.17
C GLN A 259 13.30 -11.05 -4.16
N GLU A 260 13.48 -11.68 -5.33
CA GLU A 260 13.80 -13.12 -5.42
C GLU A 260 15.28 -13.48 -5.12
N ALA A 261 16.24 -12.60 -5.41
CA ALA A 261 17.65 -12.86 -5.11
C ALA A 261 17.96 -12.76 -3.60
N ILE A 262 17.06 -12.13 -2.85
CA ILE A 262 17.25 -11.79 -1.45
C ILE A 262 17.03 -13.02 -0.55
N THR A 263 16.12 -13.93 -0.88
CA THR A 263 15.72 -15.01 0.04
C THR A 263 16.79 -16.10 0.20
N ALA A 264 17.47 -16.53 -0.87
CA ALA A 264 18.51 -17.56 -0.78
C ALA A 264 19.78 -17.05 -0.08
N ALA A 265 20.19 -15.81 -0.37
CA ALA A 265 21.34 -15.18 0.26
C ALA A 265 21.08 -14.91 1.76
N ARG A 266 19.88 -14.42 2.11
CA ARG A 266 19.52 -14.17 3.52
C ARG A 266 19.29 -15.46 4.32
N LEU A 267 18.81 -16.55 3.70
CA LEU A 267 18.78 -17.87 4.33
C LEU A 267 20.19 -18.37 4.64
N ALA A 268 21.13 -18.24 3.70
CA ALA A 268 22.52 -18.62 3.92
C ALA A 268 23.19 -17.78 5.02
N GLU A 269 22.86 -16.50 5.12
CA GLU A 269 23.30 -15.60 6.20
C GLU A 269 22.76 -16.07 7.56
N LEU A 270 21.46 -16.37 7.65
CA LEU A 270 20.82 -16.88 8.87
C LEU A 270 21.35 -18.24 9.31
N ASP A 271 21.85 -19.05 8.37
CA ASP A 271 22.46 -20.33 8.70
C ASP A 271 23.77 -20.20 9.48
N THR A 272 24.41 -19.04 9.41
CA THR A 272 25.60 -18.72 10.21
C THR A 272 25.30 -18.35 11.66
N LEU A 273 24.04 -18.05 12.02
CA LEU A 273 23.66 -17.70 13.39
C LEU A 273 23.56 -18.97 14.27
N PRO A 274 24.45 -19.14 15.27
CA PRO A 274 24.44 -20.32 16.13
C PRO A 274 23.23 -20.30 17.08
N GLY A 275 22.65 -21.48 17.35
CA GLY A 275 21.64 -21.66 18.40
C GLY A 275 20.18 -21.39 18.00
N LEU A 276 19.91 -20.87 16.79
CA LEU A 276 18.54 -20.73 16.29
C LEU A 276 18.01 -22.05 15.70
N ALA A 277 16.87 -22.51 16.21
CA ALA A 277 16.17 -23.66 15.66
C ALA A 277 15.74 -23.41 14.20
N PRO A 278 15.67 -24.45 13.34
CA PRO A 278 15.35 -24.30 11.91
C PRO A 278 14.06 -23.52 11.63
N GLU A 279 13.02 -23.72 12.44
CA GLU A 279 11.74 -23.01 12.27
C GLU A 279 11.88 -21.51 12.52
N ARG A 280 12.67 -21.10 13.52
CA ARG A 280 12.92 -19.68 13.80
C ARG A 280 13.70 -19.01 12.67
N LYS A 281 14.65 -19.73 12.07
CA LYS A 281 15.37 -19.26 10.88
C LYS A 281 14.43 -19.03 9.71
N ARG A 282 13.44 -19.90 9.48
CA ARG A 282 12.44 -19.71 8.42
C ARG A 282 11.58 -18.46 8.65
N VAL A 283 11.15 -18.23 9.90
CA VAL A 283 10.44 -16.99 10.25
C VAL A 283 11.30 -15.77 9.98
N LEU A 284 12.56 -15.76 10.45
CA LEU A 284 13.47 -14.65 10.21
C LEU A 284 13.75 -14.42 8.72
N ALA A 285 13.91 -15.48 7.93
CA ALA A 285 14.10 -15.37 6.49
C ALA A 285 12.87 -14.80 5.78
N SER A 286 11.68 -15.20 6.23
CA SER A 286 10.41 -14.68 5.73
C SER A 286 10.28 -13.20 6.09
N LEU A 287 10.52 -12.83 7.35
CA LEU A 287 10.55 -11.44 7.81
C LEU A 287 11.52 -10.59 7.00
N ALA A 288 12.74 -11.09 6.76
CA ALA A 288 13.72 -10.37 5.98
C ALA A 288 13.18 -10.08 4.57
N THR A 289 12.65 -11.08 3.87
CA THR A 289 12.11 -10.92 2.51
C THR A 289 11.00 -9.87 2.44
N LEU A 290 10.29 -9.66 3.55
CA LEU A 290 9.16 -8.75 3.65
C LEU A 290 9.53 -7.33 4.05
N GLU A 291 10.64 -7.15 4.78
CA GLU A 291 11.17 -5.83 5.10
C GLU A 291 12.11 -5.34 3.99
N GLN A 292 11.57 -4.45 3.16
CA GLN A 292 12.36 -3.65 2.22
C GLN A 292 13.26 -2.63 2.96
N ASN A 293 12.95 -2.34 4.23
CA ASN A 293 13.75 -1.48 5.09
C ASN A 293 14.85 -2.29 5.78
N ASP A 294 16.08 -2.16 5.28
CA ASP A 294 17.26 -2.82 5.83
C ASP A 294 17.49 -2.52 7.32
N GLU A 295 17.05 -1.39 7.87
CA GLU A 295 17.27 -1.07 9.28
C GLU A 295 16.44 -1.95 10.22
N THR A 296 15.18 -2.22 9.88
CA THR A 296 14.33 -3.05 10.76
C THR A 296 14.78 -4.51 10.68
N TRP A 297 15.18 -4.98 9.49
CA TRP A 297 15.79 -6.29 9.31
C TRP A 297 17.10 -6.39 10.09
N GLN A 298 17.99 -5.39 9.99
CA GLN A 298 19.24 -5.35 10.74
C GLN A 298 18.98 -5.40 12.25
N GLN A 299 17.99 -4.66 12.77
CA GLN A 299 17.64 -4.71 14.19
C GLN A 299 17.17 -6.10 14.62
N LEU A 300 16.33 -6.76 13.83
CA LEU A 300 15.85 -8.12 14.12
C LEU A 300 16.99 -9.15 14.05
N ARG A 301 17.90 -8.99 13.07
CA ARG A 301 19.05 -9.86 12.85
C ARG A 301 20.13 -9.71 13.92
N ASP A 302 20.46 -8.47 14.29
CA ASP A 302 21.59 -8.15 15.16
C ASP A 302 21.24 -8.30 16.64
N ALA A 303 19.95 -8.34 16.98
CA ALA A 303 19.44 -8.59 18.32
C ALA A 303 18.47 -9.80 18.35
N PRO A 304 18.90 -11.02 18.00
CA PRO A 304 18.02 -12.19 17.96
C PRO A 304 17.47 -12.53 19.36
N ASP A 305 18.19 -12.16 20.43
CA ASP A 305 17.75 -12.32 21.82
C ASP A 305 16.58 -11.38 22.20
N SER A 306 16.31 -10.35 21.38
CA SER A 306 15.12 -9.51 21.53
C SER A 306 13.85 -10.20 21.03
N LEU A 307 13.95 -11.39 20.43
CA LEU A 307 12.83 -12.09 19.81
C LEU A 307 12.33 -13.25 20.66
N LEU A 308 11.04 -13.22 20.97
CA LEU A 308 10.34 -14.30 21.66
C LEU A 308 9.47 -15.04 20.64
N PHE A 309 9.64 -16.35 20.56
CA PHE A 309 8.86 -17.21 19.66
C PHE A 309 7.87 -18.04 20.48
N LEU A 310 6.57 -17.84 20.22
CA LEU A 310 5.48 -18.54 20.88
C LEU A 310 4.89 -19.56 19.93
N ASP A 311 5.14 -20.84 20.20
CA ASP A 311 4.64 -21.95 19.38
C ASP A 311 3.21 -22.29 19.80
N GLY A 312 2.27 -22.06 18.89
CA GLY A 312 0.88 -22.45 19.01
C GLY A 312 0.58 -23.83 18.42
N GLY A 313 1.58 -24.56 17.93
CA GLY A 313 1.40 -25.86 17.27
C GLY A 313 1.21 -25.72 15.76
N GLY A 314 0.11 -25.09 15.33
CA GLY A 314 -0.16 -24.81 13.90
C GLY A 314 0.42 -23.49 13.39
N ALA A 315 0.80 -22.61 14.32
CA ALA A 315 1.34 -21.29 14.01
C ALA A 315 2.50 -20.95 14.95
N LEU A 316 3.41 -20.10 14.47
CA LEU A 316 4.49 -19.54 15.26
C LEU A 316 4.34 -18.02 15.32
N LEU A 317 4.05 -17.49 16.51
CA LEU A 317 3.97 -16.04 16.74
C LEU A 317 5.33 -15.52 17.20
N CYS A 318 5.84 -14.48 16.57
CA CYS A 318 7.09 -13.83 16.97
C CYS A 318 6.79 -12.46 17.59
N LEU A 319 7.32 -12.25 18.79
CA LEU A 319 7.28 -10.98 19.50
C LEU A 319 8.67 -10.36 19.51
N GLN A 320 8.75 -9.05 19.36
CA GLN A 320 9.96 -8.27 19.59
C GLN A 320 9.89 -7.60 20.96
N GLN A 321 10.99 -7.63 21.70
CA GLN A 321 11.18 -7.00 23.00
C GLN A 321 12.51 -6.24 23.04
N THR A 322 12.43 -4.92 22.97
CA THR A 322 13.54 -3.99 23.23
C THR A 322 13.24 -3.18 24.50
N PRO A 323 14.18 -2.36 25.00
CA PRO A 323 13.93 -1.50 26.16
C PRO A 323 12.73 -0.56 25.99
N ASP A 324 12.45 -0.12 24.76
CA ASP A 324 11.40 0.86 24.46
C ASP A 324 10.19 0.26 23.70
N GLN A 325 10.26 -1.00 23.26
CA GLN A 325 9.23 -1.59 22.41
C GLN A 325 8.97 -3.07 22.69
N ALA A 326 7.71 -3.40 22.93
CA ALA A 326 7.16 -4.75 22.90
C ALA A 326 6.05 -4.79 21.83
N ARG A 327 6.15 -5.70 20.86
CA ARG A 327 5.14 -5.84 19.78
C ARG A 327 5.13 -7.23 19.15
N ILE A 328 4.05 -7.56 18.45
CA ILE A 328 4.01 -8.71 17.53
C ILE A 328 4.66 -8.26 16.22
N VAL A 329 5.60 -9.07 15.70
CA VAL A 329 6.30 -8.80 14.43
C VAL A 329 6.06 -9.88 13.38
N SER A 330 5.61 -11.08 13.77
CA SER A 330 5.29 -12.13 12.82
C SER A 330 4.22 -13.06 13.36
N TRP A 331 3.43 -13.60 12.44
CA TRP A 331 2.51 -14.71 12.64
C TRP A 331 2.64 -15.68 11.46
N TYR A 332 3.50 -16.66 11.65
CA TYR A 332 3.89 -17.62 10.62
C TYR A 332 2.99 -18.86 10.64
N ASP A 333 2.43 -19.19 9.49
CA ASP A 333 1.70 -20.44 9.25
C ASP A 333 2.70 -21.58 9.03
N LYS A 334 2.73 -22.54 9.95
CA LYS A 334 3.62 -23.70 9.87
C LYS A 334 3.20 -24.69 8.79
N GLN A 335 1.93 -24.73 8.40
CA GLN A 335 1.45 -25.67 7.39
C GLN A 335 1.74 -25.14 5.99
N ALA A 336 1.34 -23.89 5.70
CA ALA A 336 1.65 -23.24 4.43
C ALA A 336 3.09 -22.72 4.34
N GLN A 337 3.88 -22.84 5.43
CA GLN A 337 5.28 -22.43 5.51
C GLN A 337 5.51 -20.99 5.06
N ARG A 338 4.70 -20.08 5.61
CA ARG A 338 4.75 -18.67 5.19
C ARG A 338 4.30 -17.71 6.27
N GLU A 339 4.78 -16.48 6.12
CA GLU A 339 4.35 -15.36 6.93
C GLU A 339 2.98 -14.84 6.47
N LEU A 340 2.06 -14.65 7.41
CA LEU A 340 0.76 -14.04 7.13
C LEU A 340 0.68 -12.60 7.59
N LEU A 341 1.40 -12.21 8.65
CA LEU A 341 1.36 -10.84 9.17
C LEU A 341 2.44 -9.97 8.51
N LYS A 342 2.13 -8.71 8.24
CA LYS A 342 3.18 -7.72 7.92
C LYS A 342 3.92 -7.33 9.21
N PRO A 343 5.26 -7.22 9.19
CA PRO A 343 6.06 -6.86 10.37
C PRO A 343 5.66 -5.53 11.03
N ALA A 344 5.22 -4.57 10.23
CA ALA A 344 4.71 -3.27 10.68
C ALA A 344 3.18 -3.27 10.90
N SER A 345 2.62 -4.34 11.46
CA SER A 345 1.18 -4.39 11.80
C SER A 345 0.91 -3.80 13.18
N PRO A 346 0.01 -2.81 13.31
CA PRO A 346 -0.21 -2.13 14.59
C PRO A 346 -1.06 -2.94 15.59
N MET A 347 -1.82 -3.93 15.12
CA MET A 347 -2.81 -4.73 15.86
C MET A 347 -4.04 -3.94 16.37
N PHE A 348 -3.85 -2.69 16.74
CA PHE A 348 -4.92 -1.74 17.08
C PHE A 348 -4.52 -0.31 16.70
N SER A 349 -5.49 0.59 16.59
CA SER A 349 -5.25 2.03 16.56
C SER A 349 -6.25 2.82 17.40
N LEU A 350 -5.83 3.99 17.85
CA LEU A 350 -6.66 4.95 18.58
C LEU A 350 -6.87 6.17 17.69
N ARG A 351 -8.08 6.74 17.68
CA ARG A 351 -8.23 8.16 17.35
C ARG A 351 -8.52 8.92 18.64
N ILE A 352 -7.69 9.90 18.93
CA ILE A 352 -7.89 10.84 20.03
C ILE A 352 -8.35 12.17 19.46
N ARG A 353 -9.11 12.93 20.25
CA ARG A 353 -9.34 14.35 20.00
C ARG A 353 -8.55 15.16 21.01
N GLU A 354 -7.79 16.12 20.51
CA GLU A 354 -6.92 17.01 21.26
C GLU A 354 -7.13 18.42 20.70
N ASP A 355 -7.59 19.35 21.54
CA ASP A 355 -7.87 20.74 21.18
C ASP A 355 -8.76 20.88 19.91
N GLY A 356 -9.78 20.02 19.82
CA GLY A 356 -10.72 20.00 18.70
C GLY A 356 -10.21 19.30 17.43
N LYS A 357 -8.96 18.82 17.39
CA LYS A 357 -8.36 18.11 16.25
C LYS A 357 -8.29 16.62 16.55
N GLU A 358 -8.62 15.79 15.55
CA GLU A 358 -8.42 14.35 15.65
C GLU A 358 -7.00 13.96 15.25
N LYS A 359 -6.43 13.00 15.97
CA LYS A 359 -5.12 12.40 15.73
C LYS A 359 -5.23 10.89 15.85
N GLN A 360 -4.60 10.19 14.92
CA GLN A 360 -4.47 8.73 15.00
C GLN A 360 -3.17 8.37 15.73
N LEU A 361 -3.24 7.40 16.62
CA LEU A 361 -2.12 6.80 17.32
C LEU A 361 -2.12 5.29 17.10
N THR A 362 -0.94 4.72 16.93
CA THR A 362 -0.69 3.29 16.81
C THR A 362 0.54 2.93 17.64
N PRO A 363 0.75 1.66 18.00
CA PRO A 363 2.00 1.22 18.64
C PRO A 363 3.27 1.50 17.84
N LEU A 364 3.12 1.83 16.55
CA LEU A 364 4.20 2.17 15.63
C LEU A 364 4.38 3.68 15.43
N THR A 365 3.51 4.51 16.04
CA THR A 365 3.62 5.96 15.96
C THR A 365 4.91 6.41 16.65
N ARG A 366 5.66 7.32 16.00
CA ARG A 366 6.90 7.86 16.57
C ARG A 366 6.68 8.40 17.99
N GLY A 367 7.52 7.97 18.92
CA GLY A 367 7.44 8.34 20.33
C GLY A 367 6.52 7.45 21.17
N ALA A 368 5.84 6.46 20.57
CA ALA A 368 5.20 5.39 21.33
C ALA A 368 6.26 4.56 22.06
N LYS A 369 6.00 4.24 23.33
CA LYS A 369 6.78 3.26 24.10
C LYS A 369 5.88 2.08 24.41
N SER A 370 6.34 0.87 24.18
CA SER A 370 5.56 -0.34 24.48
C SER A 370 6.36 -1.31 25.35
N THR A 371 5.74 -1.89 26.37
CA THR A 371 6.40 -2.82 27.29
C THR A 371 5.47 -3.96 27.69
N PHE A 372 6.03 -5.12 28.03
CA PHE A 372 5.24 -6.20 28.61
C PHE A 372 4.84 -5.85 30.05
N ILE A 373 3.54 -5.77 30.29
CA ILE A 373 2.99 -5.76 31.66
C ILE A 373 2.78 -7.19 32.17
N ARG A 374 2.66 -8.16 31.26
CA ARG A 374 2.70 -9.60 31.56
C ARG A 374 3.54 -10.29 30.51
N GLN A 375 4.64 -10.90 30.94
CA GLN A 375 5.52 -11.71 30.09
C GLN A 375 4.76 -12.92 29.52
N PRO A 376 5.12 -13.41 28.33
CA PRO A 376 4.54 -14.63 27.77
C PRO A 376 4.68 -15.82 28.71
N ILE A 377 3.54 -16.37 29.10
CA ILE A 377 3.44 -17.59 29.90
C ILE A 377 2.53 -18.58 29.20
N GLN A 378 2.88 -19.86 29.25
CA GLN A 378 2.02 -20.93 28.76
C GLN A 378 1.14 -21.44 29.91
N GLN A 379 -0.17 -21.39 29.73
CA GLN A 379 -1.16 -21.80 30.71
C GLN A 379 -2.35 -22.45 29.99
N ASP A 380 -2.76 -23.64 30.44
CA ASP A 380 -3.93 -24.36 29.90
C ASP A 380 -3.85 -24.59 28.37
N GLY A 381 -2.65 -24.87 27.86
CA GLY A 381 -2.41 -25.08 26.42
C GLY A 381 -2.34 -23.79 25.59
N ALA A 382 -2.52 -22.61 26.20
CA ALA A 382 -2.48 -21.32 25.53
C ALA A 382 -1.33 -20.44 26.04
N TRP A 383 -0.74 -19.64 25.16
CA TRP A 383 0.14 -18.55 25.56
C TRP A 383 -0.66 -17.33 25.94
N LYS A 384 -0.36 -16.73 27.09
CA LYS A 384 -0.98 -15.49 27.57
C LYS A 384 0.09 -14.44 27.84
N PHE A 385 -0.11 -13.23 27.35
CA PHE A 385 0.78 -12.09 27.58
C PHE A 385 -0.02 -10.79 27.52
N ALA A 386 0.57 -9.68 27.94
CA ALA A 386 -0.07 -8.37 27.82
C ALA A 386 0.99 -7.28 27.60
N ILE A 387 0.65 -6.34 26.73
CA ILE A 387 1.50 -5.21 26.32
C ILE A 387 0.78 -3.92 26.69
N ASN A 388 1.49 -3.02 27.37
CA ASN A 388 1.09 -1.63 27.52
C ASN A 388 1.82 -0.78 26.48
N THR A 389 1.10 0.09 25.79
CA THR A 389 1.66 1.13 24.93
C THR A 389 1.32 2.50 25.49
N THR A 390 2.30 3.40 25.56
CA THR A 390 2.18 4.75 26.09
C THR A 390 2.61 5.80 25.07
N TRP A 391 1.86 6.90 25.00
CA TRP A 391 2.20 8.12 24.27
C TRP A 391 2.12 9.34 25.20
N GLU A 392 3.12 10.21 25.13
CA GLU A 392 3.13 11.51 25.83
C GLU A 392 2.94 12.64 24.82
N ARG A 393 1.88 13.44 24.98
CA ARG A 393 1.55 14.54 24.06
C ARG A 393 0.86 15.68 24.79
N ASN A 394 1.38 16.91 24.64
CA ASN A 394 0.76 18.14 25.17
C ASN A 394 0.31 18.05 26.65
N GLY A 395 1.10 17.38 27.49
CA GLY A 395 0.77 17.18 28.91
C GLY A 395 -0.31 16.12 29.19
N ALA A 396 -0.79 15.39 28.17
CA ALA A 396 -1.55 14.16 28.32
C ALA A 396 -0.63 12.94 28.22
N VAL A 397 -0.94 11.93 29.02
CA VAL A 397 -0.39 10.58 28.90
C VAL A 397 -1.53 9.67 28.46
N ILE A 398 -1.41 9.12 27.26
CA ILE A 398 -2.34 8.15 26.70
C ILE A 398 -1.72 6.77 26.87
N THR A 399 -2.46 5.83 27.46
CA THR A 399 -2.04 4.44 27.63
C THR A 399 -3.03 3.52 26.93
N ALA A 400 -2.54 2.43 26.35
CA ALA A 400 -3.35 1.34 25.82
C ALA A 400 -2.82 0.00 26.33
N ASP A 401 -3.65 -0.74 27.05
CA ASP A 401 -3.34 -2.08 27.55
C ASP A 401 -4.00 -3.10 26.65
N THR A 402 -3.21 -4.04 26.11
CA THR A 402 -3.70 -5.11 25.26
C THR A 402 -3.35 -6.48 25.83
N ASP A 403 -4.39 -7.24 26.18
CA ASP A 403 -4.28 -8.63 26.64
C ASP A 403 -4.38 -9.59 25.45
N TYR A 404 -3.38 -10.46 25.29
CA TYR A 404 -3.32 -11.45 24.20
C TYR A 404 -3.42 -12.87 24.74
N THR A 405 -4.10 -13.73 23.98
CA THR A 405 -4.15 -15.18 24.17
C THR A 405 -3.95 -15.88 22.82
N LEU A 406 -2.89 -16.68 22.69
CA LEU A 406 -2.62 -17.53 21.53
C LEU A 406 -2.90 -18.98 21.92
N HIS A 407 -3.86 -19.63 21.26
CA HIS A 407 -4.21 -21.04 21.46
C HIS A 407 -4.32 -21.72 20.10
N GLY A 408 -3.48 -22.72 19.83
CA GLY A 408 -3.44 -23.27 18.47
C GLY A 408 -2.94 -22.22 17.47
N ALA A 409 -3.62 -22.12 16.34
CA ALA A 409 -3.40 -21.09 15.33
C ALA A 409 -4.31 -19.86 15.50
N ARG A 410 -4.89 -19.68 16.70
CA ARG A 410 -5.85 -18.62 17.01
C ARG A 410 -5.27 -17.59 17.97
N LEU A 411 -5.31 -16.33 17.59
CA LEU A 411 -4.95 -15.18 18.42
C LEU A 411 -6.20 -14.40 18.82
N LYS A 412 -6.46 -14.32 20.12
CA LYS A 412 -7.52 -13.49 20.69
C LYS A 412 -6.89 -12.35 21.47
N TYR A 413 -7.40 -11.12 21.31
CA TYR A 413 -6.93 -10.00 22.11
C TYR A 413 -7.99 -8.94 22.35
N HIS A 414 -7.77 -8.13 23.38
CA HIS A 414 -8.63 -7.02 23.75
C HIS A 414 -7.78 -5.84 24.19
N THR A 415 -8.03 -4.68 23.57
CA THR A 415 -7.35 -3.43 23.87
C THR A 415 -8.28 -2.49 24.63
N SER A 416 -7.80 -1.95 25.75
CA SER A 416 -8.41 -0.84 26.46
C SER A 416 -7.47 0.37 26.42
N ALA A 417 -8.01 1.58 26.43
CA ALA A 417 -7.22 2.80 26.42
C ALA A 417 -7.69 3.81 27.46
N LYS A 418 -6.75 4.61 27.95
CA LYS A 418 -6.98 5.62 28.99
C LYS A 418 -6.14 6.88 28.74
N VAL A 419 -6.70 8.03 29.13
CA VAL A 419 -6.03 9.33 29.09
C VAL A 419 -5.96 9.95 30.48
N THR A 420 -4.73 10.24 30.91
CA THR A 420 -4.43 10.98 32.14
C THR A 420 -3.73 12.30 31.82
N GLY A 421 -3.77 13.28 32.73
CA GLY A 421 -3.26 14.63 32.45
C GLY A 421 -4.29 15.50 31.74
N ALA A 422 -3.86 16.21 30.68
CA ALA A 422 -4.62 17.28 30.01
C ALA A 422 -6.12 16.99 29.83
N GLU A 423 -6.97 17.96 30.21
CA GLU A 423 -8.43 17.80 30.22
C GLU A 423 -9.09 17.84 28.84
N THR A 424 -8.41 18.42 27.84
CA THR A 424 -8.94 18.55 26.49
C THR A 424 -8.71 17.33 25.61
N THR A 425 -7.95 16.34 26.10
CA THR A 425 -7.63 15.12 25.36
C THR A 425 -8.59 13.99 25.72
N VAL A 426 -9.29 13.45 24.72
CA VAL A 426 -10.23 12.33 24.87
C VAL A 426 -10.00 11.28 23.80
N ILE A 427 -10.33 10.03 24.10
CA ILE A 427 -10.39 8.91 23.14
C ILE A 427 -11.71 9.01 22.39
N ALA A 428 -11.64 9.18 21.07
CA ALA A 428 -12.81 9.22 20.21
C ALA A 428 -13.15 7.83 19.67
N HIS A 429 -12.14 6.99 19.45
CA HIS A 429 -12.30 5.72 18.73
C HIS A 429 -11.16 4.74 19.00
N ILE A 430 -11.48 3.43 19.00
CA ILE A 430 -10.51 2.33 19.00
C ILE A 430 -10.79 1.43 17.80
N ALA A 431 -9.78 1.13 16.99
CA ALA A 431 -9.87 0.07 15.98
C ALA A 431 -9.24 -1.22 16.51
N GLN A 432 -10.00 -2.32 16.55
CA GLN A 432 -9.48 -3.67 16.76
C GLN A 432 -10.39 -4.72 16.10
N PRO A 433 -9.85 -5.71 15.35
CA PRO A 433 -8.46 -5.74 14.91
C PRO A 433 -8.14 -4.56 13.97
N ASP A 434 -6.88 -4.13 13.98
CA ASP A 434 -6.32 -3.17 13.02
C ASP A 434 -4.93 -3.68 12.61
N CYS A 435 -4.84 -4.48 11.55
CA CYS A 435 -3.58 -5.09 11.15
C CYS A 435 -3.41 -5.22 9.62
N HIS A 436 -2.20 -5.57 9.22
CA HIS A 436 -1.82 -5.71 7.82
C HIS A 436 -1.39 -7.15 7.55
N ILE A 437 -2.00 -7.79 6.55
CA ILE A 437 -1.78 -9.17 6.16
C ILE A 437 -0.95 -9.16 4.87
N GLN A 438 -0.07 -10.14 4.73
CA GLN A 438 0.63 -10.42 3.48
C GLN A 438 -0.34 -10.89 2.41
N PRO A 439 -0.22 -10.39 1.18
CA PRO A 439 -0.91 -10.95 0.03
C PRO A 439 -0.59 -12.44 -0.15
N LEU A 440 -1.61 -13.23 -0.47
CA LEU A 440 -1.49 -14.64 -0.83
C LEU A 440 -1.29 -14.74 -2.35
N PRO A 441 -0.44 -15.66 -2.83
CA PRO A 441 -0.27 -15.90 -4.26
C PRO A 441 -1.47 -16.69 -4.79
N GLY A 442 -1.61 -16.66 -6.12
CA GLY A 442 -2.63 -17.43 -6.82
C GLY A 442 -3.99 -16.76 -6.75
N ASP A 443 -5.04 -17.57 -6.66
CA ASP A 443 -6.42 -17.11 -6.50
C ASP A 443 -6.70 -16.78 -5.03
N ASP A 444 -6.31 -15.58 -4.62
CA ASP A 444 -6.59 -15.06 -3.29
C ASP A 444 -7.99 -14.45 -3.20
N ARG A 445 -8.68 -14.74 -2.10
CA ARG A 445 -10.10 -14.49 -1.91
C ARG A 445 -10.32 -13.70 -0.65
N LEU A 446 -11.15 -12.66 -0.72
CA LEU A 446 -11.62 -11.91 0.44
C LEU A 446 -13.12 -12.10 0.60
N LEU A 447 -13.52 -12.70 1.73
CA LEU A 447 -14.90 -12.77 2.14
C LEU A 447 -15.28 -11.50 2.92
N VAL A 448 -16.29 -10.79 2.42
CA VAL A 448 -16.84 -9.59 3.06
C VAL A 448 -18.27 -9.80 3.53
N PRO A 449 -18.71 -9.17 4.64
CA PRO A 449 -20.02 -9.40 5.24
C PRO A 449 -21.16 -8.64 4.53
N ARG A 450 -21.08 -8.49 3.20
CA ARG A 450 -22.09 -7.80 2.40
C ARG A 450 -23.29 -8.70 2.16
N MET A 451 -24.49 -8.28 2.59
CA MET A 451 -25.70 -9.11 2.52
C MET A 451 -25.39 -10.49 3.13
N SER A 452 -25.68 -11.60 2.45
CA SER A 452 -25.39 -12.96 2.93
C SER A 452 -23.90 -13.34 3.00
N GLY A 453 -22.99 -12.43 2.64
CA GLY A 453 -21.57 -12.71 2.42
C GLY A 453 -21.25 -12.73 0.93
N VAL A 454 -20.13 -12.10 0.55
CA VAL A 454 -19.64 -12.06 -0.83
C VAL A 454 -18.14 -12.35 -0.83
N GLU A 455 -17.73 -13.27 -1.69
CA GLU A 455 -16.33 -13.58 -1.95
C GLU A 455 -15.84 -12.74 -3.15
N HIS A 456 -14.71 -12.08 -2.98
CA HIS A 456 -14.01 -11.37 -4.04
C HIS A 456 -12.69 -12.06 -4.34
N HIS A 457 -12.43 -12.38 -5.60
CA HIS A 457 -11.22 -13.07 -6.06
C HIS A 457 -10.15 -12.08 -6.50
N HIS A 458 -8.91 -12.55 -6.51
CA HIS A 458 -7.71 -11.83 -6.95
C HIS A 458 -7.50 -10.48 -6.27
N VAL A 459 -7.99 -10.30 -5.03
CA VAL A 459 -8.11 -8.98 -4.41
C VAL A 459 -6.76 -8.33 -4.12
N SER A 460 -5.70 -9.11 -3.94
CA SER A 460 -4.35 -8.57 -3.83
C SER A 460 -3.91 -7.90 -5.14
N THR A 461 -4.27 -8.44 -6.29
CA THR A 461 -3.83 -7.92 -7.60
C THR A 461 -4.80 -6.93 -8.22
N SER A 462 -6.10 -7.09 -8.01
CA SER A 462 -7.10 -6.19 -8.59
C SER A 462 -7.22 -4.87 -7.83
N GLY A 463 -6.81 -4.85 -6.56
CA GLY A 463 -7.19 -3.83 -5.59
C GLY A 463 -8.69 -3.86 -5.30
N PHE A 464 -9.05 -3.81 -4.03
CA PHE A 464 -10.43 -3.88 -3.58
C PHE A 464 -10.56 -3.14 -2.25
N THR A 465 -11.67 -2.40 -2.12
CA THR A 465 -12.00 -1.69 -0.90
C THR A 465 -13.41 -2.02 -0.49
N TYR A 466 -13.56 -2.44 0.76
CA TYR A 466 -14.84 -2.57 1.44
C TYR A 466 -14.83 -1.67 2.66
N GLU A 467 -15.82 -0.80 2.80
CA GLU A 467 -16.03 0.02 4.00
C GLU A 467 -17.53 0.18 4.22
N ASP A 468 -18.02 -0.25 5.37
CA ASP A 468 -19.42 -0.12 5.76
C ASP A 468 -19.56 -0.14 7.28
N SER A 469 -20.76 0.12 7.80
CA SER A 469 -21.04 0.12 9.25
C SER A 469 -21.89 -1.09 9.62
N TYR A 470 -21.48 -1.88 10.60
CA TYR A 470 -22.31 -2.92 11.20
C TYR A 470 -23.12 -2.34 12.37
N PRO A 471 -24.40 -2.70 12.56
CA PRO A 471 -25.21 -3.54 11.68
C PRO A 471 -25.84 -2.73 10.54
N HIS A 472 -25.72 -3.22 9.31
CA HIS A 472 -26.36 -2.63 8.12
C HIS A 472 -26.65 -3.71 7.08
N GLY A 473 -27.56 -3.48 6.13
CA GLY A 473 -27.87 -4.49 5.09
C GLY A 473 -26.64 -4.88 4.27
N ASN A 474 -25.78 -3.91 3.99
CA ASN A 474 -24.51 -4.13 3.31
C ASN A 474 -23.37 -4.61 4.23
N CYS A 475 -23.64 -4.80 5.53
CA CYS A 475 -22.68 -5.24 6.55
C CYS A 475 -23.42 -5.94 7.69
N CYS A 476 -23.90 -7.16 7.42
CA CYS A 476 -24.84 -7.84 8.32
C CYS A 476 -24.16 -8.77 9.35
N MET A 477 -22.85 -8.97 9.23
CA MET A 477 -22.04 -9.82 10.11
C MET A 477 -20.78 -9.08 10.56
N GLN A 478 -20.19 -9.56 11.66
CA GLN A 478 -19.00 -8.98 12.30
C GLN A 478 -17.73 -9.76 11.94
N LEU A 479 -17.61 -10.21 10.69
CA LEU A 479 -16.54 -11.11 10.24
C LEU A 479 -15.91 -10.65 8.93
N GLY A 480 -14.71 -11.16 8.67
CA GLY A 480 -14.12 -11.24 7.33
C GLY A 480 -13.10 -12.37 7.28
N ALA A 481 -12.68 -12.74 6.09
CA ALA A 481 -11.59 -13.69 5.90
C ALA A 481 -10.84 -13.40 4.61
N TYR A 482 -9.53 -13.64 4.62
CA TYR A 482 -8.67 -13.54 3.45
C TYR A 482 -7.88 -14.84 3.29
N TYR A 483 -8.04 -15.54 2.18
CA TYR A 483 -7.55 -16.92 2.00
C TYR A 483 -7.28 -17.28 0.55
N ASN A 484 -6.54 -18.35 0.32
CA ASN A 484 -6.44 -19.07 -0.94
C ASN A 484 -6.66 -20.56 -0.65
N ASP A 485 -6.36 -21.43 -1.62
CA ASP A 485 -6.57 -22.88 -1.44
C ASP A 485 -5.63 -23.53 -0.40
N GLU A 486 -4.56 -22.84 0.03
CA GLU A 486 -3.54 -23.39 0.94
C GLU A 486 -3.67 -22.88 2.38
N THR A 487 -4.09 -21.63 2.57
CA THR A 487 -4.16 -20.97 3.89
C THR A 487 -5.09 -19.77 3.87
N GLY A 488 -5.48 -19.33 5.06
CA GLY A 488 -6.28 -18.14 5.25
C GLY A 488 -6.16 -17.56 6.63
N LEU A 489 -6.53 -16.29 6.75
CA LEU A 489 -6.76 -15.63 8.03
C LEU A 489 -8.23 -15.24 8.14
N PHE A 490 -8.90 -15.78 9.14
CA PHE A 490 -10.23 -15.38 9.58
C PHE A 490 -10.10 -14.29 10.66
N TRP A 491 -11.03 -13.34 10.68
CA TRP A 491 -11.12 -12.38 11.78
C TRP A 491 -12.57 -12.01 12.13
N THR A 492 -12.79 -11.67 13.40
CA THR A 492 -14.09 -11.25 13.91
C THR A 492 -13.97 -10.50 15.23
N THR A 493 -15.04 -9.79 15.60
CA THR A 493 -15.22 -9.15 16.92
C THR A 493 -16.63 -9.45 17.44
N PRO A 494 -16.90 -10.71 17.82
CA PRO A 494 -18.26 -11.17 18.07
C PRO A 494 -18.83 -10.47 19.29
N GLU A 495 -19.83 -9.62 19.06
CA GLU A 495 -20.50 -8.85 20.10
C GLU A 495 -22.02 -9.02 19.93
N PRO A 496 -22.74 -9.48 20.97
CA PRO A 496 -24.13 -9.90 20.85
C PRO A 496 -25.15 -8.76 20.76
N ASP A 497 -24.84 -7.56 21.27
CA ASP A 497 -25.80 -6.45 21.40
C ASP A 497 -25.92 -5.60 20.12
N GLY A 498 -25.15 -5.93 19.08
CA GLY A 498 -25.26 -5.24 17.79
C GLY A 498 -24.68 -3.82 17.82
N ILE A 499 -23.66 -3.59 18.64
CA ILE A 499 -23.04 -2.26 18.78
C ILE A 499 -22.43 -1.82 17.45
N LEU A 500 -22.62 -0.53 17.12
CA LEU A 500 -22.12 0.10 15.90
C LEU A 500 -20.61 -0.09 15.74
N LYS A 501 -20.18 -0.60 14.58
CA LYS A 501 -18.78 -0.78 14.20
C LYS A 501 -18.57 -0.30 12.77
N ARG A 502 -17.45 0.36 12.47
CA ARG A 502 -17.03 0.62 11.09
C ARG A 502 -16.09 -0.49 10.65
N ILE A 503 -16.49 -1.31 9.69
CA ILE A 503 -15.68 -2.40 9.16
C ILE A 503 -15.03 -1.93 7.86
N LYS A 504 -13.72 -2.08 7.76
CA LYS A 504 -12.94 -1.66 6.60
C LYS A 504 -11.91 -2.70 6.19
N TYR A 505 -11.92 -3.05 4.91
CA TYR A 505 -10.90 -3.86 4.24
C TYR A 505 -10.33 -3.08 3.06
N LEU A 506 -9.00 -2.99 3.01
CA LEU A 506 -8.27 -2.39 1.90
C LEU A 506 -7.27 -3.41 1.37
N THR A 507 -7.32 -3.73 0.09
CA THR A 507 -6.41 -4.71 -0.52
C THR A 507 -5.52 -4.05 -1.56
N SER A 508 -4.28 -4.54 -1.64
CA SER A 508 -3.31 -4.21 -2.69
C SER A 508 -2.26 -5.33 -2.79
N LYS A 509 -1.39 -5.27 -3.80
CA LYS A 509 -0.31 -6.25 -3.99
C LYS A 509 0.75 -6.20 -2.91
N ARG A 510 0.74 -5.14 -2.11
CA ARG A 510 1.64 -4.99 -0.98
C ARG A 510 1.02 -5.48 0.31
N ARG A 511 -0.28 -5.25 0.55
CA ARG A 511 -0.92 -5.58 1.84
C ARG A 511 -2.43 -5.72 1.73
N ILE A 512 -2.99 -6.53 2.63
CA ILE A 512 -4.41 -6.49 2.99
C ILE A 512 -4.52 -5.81 4.35
N SER A 513 -5.27 -4.72 4.46
CA SER A 513 -5.49 -4.02 5.73
C SER A 513 -6.89 -4.30 6.23
N ILE A 514 -6.98 -4.71 7.49
CA ILE A 514 -8.25 -4.95 8.18
C ILE A 514 -8.42 -3.92 9.29
N SER A 515 -9.63 -3.40 9.47
CA SER A 515 -9.93 -2.46 10.56
C SER A 515 -11.38 -2.59 11.01
N PHE A 516 -11.58 -2.77 12.31
CA PHE A 516 -12.90 -2.77 12.96
C PHE A 516 -12.94 -1.62 13.96
N GLY A 517 -13.54 -0.52 13.54
CA GLY A 517 -13.61 0.73 14.27
C GLY A 517 -14.77 0.80 15.26
N TRP A 518 -14.47 1.06 16.52
CA TRP A 518 -15.41 1.27 17.60
C TRP A 518 -15.42 2.74 17.99
N GLU A 519 -16.58 3.38 17.87
CA GLU A 519 -16.76 4.76 18.30
C GLU A 519 -16.96 4.81 19.82
N ALA A 520 -16.22 5.69 20.49
CA ALA A 520 -16.40 5.90 21.92
C ALA A 520 -17.80 6.48 22.18
N PRO A 521 -18.49 6.05 23.25
CA PRO A 521 -19.84 6.51 23.53
C PRO A 521 -19.87 8.03 23.73
N TRP A 522 -20.93 8.66 23.23
CA TRP A 522 -21.09 10.11 23.30
C TRP A 522 -21.28 10.58 24.75
N GLN A 523 -20.44 11.50 25.22
CA GLN A 523 -20.54 12.09 26.56
C GLN A 523 -20.88 13.59 26.48
N ILE A 524 -22.17 13.95 26.53
CA ILE A 524 -22.69 15.33 26.73
C ILE A 524 -22.31 16.29 25.57
N PRO A 525 -23.08 17.37 25.26
CA PRO A 525 -22.93 18.09 23.98
C PRO A 525 -21.56 18.68 23.62
N ALA A 526 -20.61 18.79 24.55
CA ALA A 526 -19.30 19.40 24.31
C ALA A 526 -18.13 18.40 24.11
N GLN A 527 -18.27 17.11 24.41
CA GLN A 527 -17.18 16.12 24.32
C GLN A 527 -17.62 14.86 23.56
N LYS A 528 -17.28 14.75 22.27
CA LYS A 528 -17.36 13.44 21.58
C LYS A 528 -16.10 12.63 21.92
N GLY A 529 -16.20 11.71 22.85
CA GLY A 529 -15.10 10.86 23.30
C GLY A 529 -15.14 10.65 24.81
N THR A 530 -14.24 9.82 25.32
CA THR A 530 -14.14 9.50 26.75
C THR A 530 -12.69 9.53 27.21
N ARG A 531 -12.46 9.61 28.52
CA ARG A 531 -11.09 9.49 29.08
C ARG A 531 -10.63 8.05 29.24
N GLU A 532 -11.54 7.10 29.15
CA GLU A 532 -11.27 5.66 29.23
C GLU A 532 -12.27 4.95 28.31
N PHE A 533 -11.78 4.06 27.46
CA PHE A 533 -12.60 3.33 26.50
C PHE A 533 -12.04 1.95 26.23
N ALA A 534 -12.92 0.97 26.13
CA ALA A 534 -12.60 -0.36 25.67
C ALA A 534 -13.76 -0.84 24.76
N PRO A 535 -13.46 -1.48 23.61
CA PRO A 535 -14.48 -2.15 22.82
C PRO A 535 -15.21 -3.21 23.63
N ALA A 536 -16.48 -3.47 23.32
CA ALA A 536 -17.30 -4.42 24.10
C ALA A 536 -16.90 -5.89 23.89
N ALA A 537 -16.21 -6.19 22.79
CA ALA A 537 -15.76 -7.54 22.46
C ALA A 537 -14.27 -7.59 22.08
N PRO A 538 -13.60 -8.71 22.35
CA PRO A 538 -12.23 -8.96 21.89
C PRO A 538 -12.19 -9.13 20.37
N ALA A 539 -11.04 -8.80 19.78
CA ALA A 539 -10.67 -9.24 18.45
C ALA A 539 -10.26 -10.72 18.48
N VAL A 540 -10.71 -11.47 17.48
CA VAL A 540 -10.30 -12.85 17.24
C VAL A 540 -9.75 -12.91 15.83
N LEU A 541 -8.55 -13.47 15.69
CA LEU A 541 -7.99 -13.89 14.41
C LEU A 541 -7.63 -15.37 14.49
N GLU A 542 -7.77 -16.10 13.38
CA GLU A 542 -7.45 -17.51 13.32
C GLU A 542 -6.92 -17.88 11.94
N ILE A 543 -5.76 -18.55 11.90
CA ILE A 543 -5.26 -19.16 10.68
C ILE A 543 -6.10 -20.42 10.42
N PHE A 544 -6.56 -20.58 9.18
CA PHE A 544 -7.41 -21.70 8.79
C PHE A 544 -7.06 -22.21 7.39
N GLN A 545 -7.63 -23.36 7.05
CA GLN A 545 -7.64 -23.92 5.70
C GLN A 545 -9.07 -24.28 5.34
N GLY A 546 -9.46 -24.04 4.09
CA GLY A 546 -10.82 -24.26 3.60
C GLY A 546 -11.31 -23.08 2.78
N ASP A 547 -12.62 -22.98 2.65
CA ASP A 547 -13.29 -21.94 1.89
C ASP A 547 -14.25 -21.12 2.77
N TRP A 548 -15.17 -20.39 2.13
CA TRP A 548 -16.17 -19.57 2.81
C TRP A 548 -17.03 -20.38 3.79
N PHE A 549 -17.20 -21.69 3.59
CA PHE A 549 -17.93 -22.57 4.47
C PHE A 549 -17.21 -22.73 5.81
N GLU A 550 -15.90 -23.02 5.81
CA GLU A 550 -15.09 -23.06 7.02
C GLU A 550 -15.13 -21.72 7.76
N VAL A 551 -15.07 -20.60 7.04
CA VAL A 551 -15.22 -19.27 7.65
C VAL A 551 -16.57 -19.12 8.36
N GLY A 552 -17.65 -19.61 7.74
CA GLY A 552 -18.97 -19.65 8.37
C GLY A 552 -19.00 -20.48 9.66
N GLN A 553 -18.37 -21.67 9.66
CA GLN A 553 -18.27 -22.52 10.85
C GLN A 553 -17.46 -21.85 11.97
N LEU A 554 -16.33 -21.22 11.62
CA LEU A 554 -15.52 -20.46 12.56
C LEU A 554 -16.33 -19.32 13.19
N TYR A 555 -17.13 -18.60 12.40
CA TYR A 555 -17.98 -17.53 12.92
C TYR A 555 -19.10 -18.04 13.81
N ILE A 556 -19.77 -19.15 13.46
CA ILE A 556 -20.81 -19.76 14.30
C ILE A 556 -20.24 -20.14 15.68
N ARG A 557 -19.04 -20.71 15.72
CA ARG A 557 -18.32 -21.04 16.97
C ARG A 557 -18.00 -19.81 17.84
N GLU A 558 -17.98 -18.61 17.27
CA GLU A 558 -17.79 -17.38 18.04
C GLU A 558 -19.09 -16.79 18.61
N LEU A 559 -20.24 -17.25 18.12
CA LEU A 559 -21.56 -16.79 18.56
C LEU A 559 -22.16 -17.69 19.65
N TYR A 560 -21.70 -18.94 19.76
CA TYR A 560 -22.21 -19.99 20.67
C TYR A 560 -21.07 -20.68 21.41
#